data_AF-D9UV32-F1
#
_entry.id   AF-D9UV32-F1
#
_cell.length_a   1.000
_cell.length_b   1.000
_cell.length_c   1.000
_cell.angle_alpha   90.00
_cell.angle_beta   90.00
_cell.angle_gamma   90.00
#
_symmetry.space_group_name_H-M   'P 1'
#
loop_
_entity.id
_entity.type
_entity.pdbx_description
1 polymer ?
#
loop_
_entity_poly.entity_id
_entity_poly.type
_entity_poly.pdbx_seq_one_letter_code
_entity_poly.pdbx_strand_id
1 'polypeptide(L)'
;MEQSKYQQSVTVRLTNHSKRTCTLKGFPGVQLVSAKGERWDLARSGARPDPITLKPGDDIAHIKFTVMPTTDPGTKSFVPRDVVMTLPDETKQITLPWEYGGAIVEQSGATHPGTFVDPIGL
;
A
#
# COMPACT_ATOMS: atom_id res chain seq x y z
N MET A 1 24.62 -3.35 -10.84
CA MET A 1 23.47 -4.28 -10.67
C MET A 1 22.23 -3.43 -10.52
N GLU A 2 21.35 -3.48 -11.51
CA GLU A 2 20.22 -2.57 -11.72
C GLU A 2 19.03 -3.05 -10.88
N GLN A 3 18.89 -2.50 -9.66
CA GLN A 3 17.82 -2.90 -8.71
C GLN A 3 16.41 -2.40 -9.09
N SER A 4 16.25 -1.73 -10.24
CA SER A 4 14.96 -1.18 -10.69
C SER A 4 14.04 -2.17 -11.41
N LYS A 5 14.46 -3.42 -11.65
CA LYS A 5 13.76 -4.27 -12.63
C LYS A 5 12.59 -5.13 -12.13
N TYR A 6 12.27 -5.16 -10.84
CA TYR A 6 11.24 -6.08 -10.31
C TYR A 6 10.28 -5.49 -9.28
N GLN A 7 10.07 -4.18 -9.28
CA GLN A 7 8.97 -3.62 -8.48
C GLN A 7 7.63 -4.20 -8.95
N GLN A 8 6.79 -4.56 -7.98
CA GLN A 8 5.43 -5.04 -8.23
C GLN A 8 4.45 -4.09 -7.56
N SER A 9 3.33 -3.82 -8.22
CA SER A 9 2.26 -3.00 -7.66
C SER A 9 1.11 -3.86 -7.18
N VAL A 10 0.60 -3.52 -6.01
CA VAL A 10 -0.65 -4.04 -5.47
C VAL A 10 -1.68 -2.93 -5.54
N THR A 11 -2.90 -3.27 -5.98
CA THR A 11 -4.00 -2.33 -6.12
C THR A 11 -5.24 -2.88 -5.43
N VAL A 12 -5.81 -2.07 -4.54
CA VAL A 12 -7.07 -2.37 -3.84
C VAL A 12 -8.11 -1.36 -4.30
N ARG A 13 -9.18 -1.86 -4.92
CA ARG A 13 -10.28 -1.05 -5.39
C ARG A 13 -11.20 -0.65 -4.23
N LEU A 14 -11.65 0.60 -4.23
CA LEU A 14 -12.55 1.14 -3.24
C LEU A 14 -13.90 1.45 -3.89
N THR A 15 -14.98 0.99 -3.25
CA THR A 15 -16.36 1.27 -3.70
C THR A 15 -17.09 2.08 -2.65
N ASN A 16 -17.76 3.16 -3.07
CA ASN A 16 -18.61 3.94 -2.18
C ASN A 16 -19.97 3.25 -1.99
N HIS A 17 -20.07 2.42 -0.95
CA HIS A 17 -21.34 1.77 -0.58
C HIS A 17 -22.32 2.68 0.19
N SER A 18 -21.95 3.94 0.46
CA SER A 18 -22.83 4.86 1.17
C SER A 18 -23.88 5.48 0.23
N LYS A 19 -24.94 6.05 0.82
CA LYS A 19 -25.95 6.82 0.07
C LYS A 19 -25.52 8.27 -0.21
N ARG A 20 -24.29 8.66 0.15
CA ARG A 20 -23.79 10.03 0.04
C ARG A 20 -22.57 10.10 -0.86
N THR A 21 -22.40 11.24 -1.52
CA THR A 21 -21.14 11.57 -2.18
C THR A 21 -20.06 11.82 -1.12
N CYS A 22 -18.87 11.28 -1.34
CA CYS A 22 -17.69 11.55 -0.52
C CYS A 22 -16.51 12.00 -1.39
N THR A 23 -15.54 12.68 -0.78
CA THR A 23 -14.29 13.06 -1.43
C THR A 23 -13.13 12.52 -0.62
N LEU A 24 -12.23 11.80 -1.28
CA LEU A 24 -10.97 11.31 -0.70
C LEU A 24 -9.82 12.15 -1.25
N LYS A 25 -8.84 12.47 -0.42
CA LYS A 25 -7.61 13.15 -0.85
C LYS A 25 -6.48 12.76 0.08
N GLY A 26 -5.30 12.54 -0.49
CA GLY A 26 -4.09 12.27 0.29
C GLY A 26 -3.61 10.83 0.17
N PHE A 27 -2.79 10.42 1.12
CA PHE A 27 -2.20 9.09 1.16
C PHE A 27 -2.97 8.19 2.13
N PRO A 28 -3.30 6.97 1.73
CA PRO A 28 -3.72 5.97 2.69
C PRO A 28 -2.54 5.59 3.60
N GLY A 29 -2.86 5.16 4.82
CA GLY A 29 -1.92 4.36 5.59
C GLY A 29 -1.89 2.95 5.01
N VAL A 30 -0.70 2.39 4.78
CA VAL A 30 -0.51 0.99 4.40
C VAL A 30 0.60 0.42 5.27
N GLN A 31 0.27 -0.66 5.97
CA GLN A 31 1.18 -1.37 6.87
C GLN A 31 1.22 -2.84 6.48
N LEU A 32 2.43 -3.35 6.27
CA LEU A 32 2.66 -4.78 6.07
C LEU A 32 2.89 -5.45 7.43
N VAL A 33 2.26 -6.60 7.65
CA VAL A 33 2.32 -7.33 8.91
C VAL A 33 2.86 -8.73 8.66
N SER A 34 3.90 -9.15 9.39
CA SER A 34 4.45 -10.51 9.27
C SER A 34 3.64 -11.51 10.09
N ALA A 35 3.84 -12.82 9.85
CA ALA A 35 3.19 -13.86 10.65
C ALA A 35 3.58 -13.82 12.15
N LYS A 36 4.68 -13.14 12.49
CA LYS A 36 5.13 -12.93 13.87
C LYS A 36 4.59 -11.63 14.49
N GLY A 37 3.80 -10.86 13.75
CA GLY A 37 3.24 -9.58 14.20
C GLY A 37 4.16 -8.38 14.04
N GLU A 38 5.29 -8.52 13.34
CA GLU A 38 6.15 -7.37 13.00
C GLU A 38 5.41 -6.47 12.01
N ARG A 39 5.56 -5.15 12.17
CA ARG A 39 4.84 -4.15 11.40
C ARG A 39 5.81 -3.25 10.64
N TRP A 40 5.49 -3.01 9.38
CA TRP A 40 6.21 -2.07 8.54
C TRP A 40 5.22 -1.09 7.89
N ASP A 41 5.21 0.14 8.40
CA ASP A 41 4.48 1.26 7.78
C ASP A 41 5.20 1.72 6.52
N LEU A 42 4.50 1.69 5.39
CA LEU A 42 5.08 2.07 4.10
C LEU A 42 5.29 3.57 4.02
N ALA A 43 6.48 3.96 3.55
CA ALA A 43 6.76 5.34 3.19
C ALA A 43 5.86 5.78 2.02
N ARG A 44 5.53 7.07 2.00
CA ARG A 44 4.78 7.69 0.90
C ARG A 44 5.70 7.96 -0.28
N SER A 45 5.19 7.79 -1.49
CA SER A 45 5.88 8.26 -2.70
C SER A 45 5.97 9.79 -2.72
N GLY A 46 6.78 10.33 -3.64
CA GLY A 46 6.87 11.77 -3.87
C GLY A 46 5.70 12.36 -4.68
N ALA A 47 4.68 11.56 -5.00
CA ALA A 47 3.55 11.99 -5.82
C ALA A 47 2.66 13.00 -5.07
N ARG A 48 1.99 13.87 -5.84
CA ARG A 48 1.05 14.86 -5.28
C ARG A 48 -0.37 14.29 -5.31
N PRO A 49 -1.12 14.35 -4.21
CA PRO A 49 -2.48 13.84 -4.16
C PRO A 49 -3.49 14.83 -4.77
N ASP A 50 -4.23 14.36 -5.78
CA ASP A 50 -5.43 15.03 -6.27
C ASP A 50 -6.69 14.50 -5.54
N PRO A 51 -7.71 15.35 -5.31
CA PRO A 51 -8.95 14.89 -4.72
C PRO A 51 -9.73 14.00 -5.71
N ILE A 52 -10.31 12.91 -5.20
CA ILE A 52 -11.25 12.07 -5.94
C ILE A 52 -12.62 12.12 -5.26
N THR A 53 -13.67 12.43 -6.04
CA THR A 53 -15.04 12.46 -5.56
C THR A 53 -15.78 11.21 -6.03
N LEU A 54 -16.41 10.51 -5.10
CA LEU A 54 -17.16 9.27 -5.33
C LEU A 54 -18.64 9.51 -5.03
N LYS A 55 -19.49 9.36 -6.04
CA LYS A 55 -20.94 9.24 -5.87
C LYS A 55 -21.30 7.88 -5.27
N PRO A 56 -22.53 7.70 -4.75
CA PRO A 56 -23.02 6.39 -4.34
C PRO A 56 -22.84 5.35 -5.46
N GLY A 57 -22.14 4.25 -5.16
CA GLY A 57 -21.84 3.17 -6.10
C GLY A 57 -20.56 3.35 -6.92
N ASP A 58 -19.93 4.53 -6.93
CA ASP A 58 -18.67 4.74 -7.66
C ASP A 58 -17.54 3.89 -7.08
N ASP A 59 -16.70 3.37 -7.97
CA ASP A 59 -15.61 2.43 -7.69
C ASP A 59 -14.32 2.80 -8.43
N ILE A 60 -14.15 4.10 -8.69
CA ILE A 60 -13.03 4.70 -9.43
C ILE A 60 -11.82 5.03 -8.54
N ALA A 61 -11.95 4.92 -7.23
CA ALA A 61 -10.84 5.12 -6.30
C ALA A 61 -10.13 3.80 -6.00
N HIS A 62 -8.82 3.88 -5.80
CA HIS A 62 -8.01 2.74 -5.41
C HIS A 62 -6.85 3.16 -4.51
N ILE A 63 -6.44 2.23 -3.65
CA ILE A 63 -5.16 2.25 -2.94
C ILE A 63 -4.16 1.52 -3.82
N LYS A 64 -3.01 2.14 -4.07
CA LYS A 64 -1.90 1.51 -4.77
C LYS A 64 -0.65 1.61 -3.93
N PHE A 65 0.08 0.50 -3.82
CA PHE A 65 1.40 0.48 -3.24
C PHE A 65 2.32 -0.42 -4.04
N THR A 66 3.59 -0.07 -4.03
CA THR A 66 4.65 -0.78 -4.73
C THR A 66 5.47 -1.55 -3.71
N VAL A 67 5.83 -2.78 -4.03
CA VAL A 67 6.73 -3.62 -3.24
C VAL A 67 7.92 -4.03 -4.08
N MET A 68 9.03 -4.34 -3.41
CA MET A 68 10.24 -4.86 -4.05
C MET A 68 10.46 -6.31 -3.61
N PRO A 69 9.97 -7.31 -4.37
CA PRO A 69 10.18 -8.72 -4.07
C PRO A 69 11.66 -9.10 -4.09
N THR A 70 12.02 -10.13 -3.33
CA THR A 70 13.34 -10.73 -3.37
C THR A 70 13.27 -12.23 -3.12
N THR A 71 14.17 -12.95 -3.78
CA THR A 71 14.47 -14.37 -3.52
C THR A 71 15.92 -14.57 -3.11
N ASP A 72 16.68 -13.49 -2.94
CA ASP A 72 18.10 -13.55 -2.59
C ASP A 72 18.26 -13.79 -1.08
N PRO A 73 18.84 -14.92 -0.65
CA PRO A 73 19.03 -15.23 0.76
C PRO A 73 20.06 -14.31 1.45
N GLY A 74 20.89 -13.59 0.70
CA GLY A 74 21.83 -12.60 1.24
C GLY A 74 21.19 -11.23 1.54
N THR A 75 19.95 -11.01 1.10
CA THR A 75 19.25 -9.74 1.27
C THR A 75 18.34 -9.80 2.50
N LYS A 76 18.41 -8.77 3.36
CA LYS A 76 17.47 -8.63 4.49
C LYS A 76 16.05 -8.53 3.95
N SER A 77 15.16 -9.40 4.42
CA SER A 77 13.82 -9.54 3.84
C SER A 77 12.72 -9.51 4.88
N PHE A 78 11.57 -8.97 4.49
CA PHE A 78 10.32 -9.03 5.23
C PHE A 78 9.34 -9.96 4.51
N VAL A 79 8.61 -10.80 5.24
CA VAL A 79 7.61 -11.73 4.67
C VAL A 79 6.23 -11.29 5.13
N PRO A 80 5.44 -10.59 4.28
CA PRO A 80 4.11 -10.16 4.65
C PRO A 80 3.15 -11.34 4.77
N ARG A 81 2.24 -11.23 5.73
CA ARG A 81 1.14 -12.16 5.95
C ARG A 81 -0.21 -11.47 5.82
N ASP A 82 -0.28 -10.21 6.25
CA ASP A 82 -1.46 -9.35 6.14
C ASP A 82 -1.04 -7.93 5.72
N VAL A 83 -1.99 -7.21 5.12
CA VAL A 83 -1.90 -5.78 4.81
C VAL A 83 -2.98 -5.06 5.57
N VAL A 84 -2.59 -4.09 6.39
CA VAL A 84 -3.51 -3.22 7.11
C VAL A 84 -3.52 -1.86 6.42
N MET A 85 -4.70 -1.38 6.07
CA MET A 85 -4.89 -0.14 5.34
C MET A 85 -5.84 0.79 6.08
N THR A 86 -5.56 2.09 6.00
CA THR A 86 -6.42 3.15 6.54
C THR A 86 -6.63 4.18 5.43
N LEU A 87 -7.89 4.52 5.12
CA LEU A 87 -8.19 5.56 4.13
C LEU A 87 -7.63 6.93 4.59
N PRO A 88 -7.37 7.87 3.67
CA PRO A 88 -6.97 9.22 4.05
C PRO A 88 -8.02 9.86 4.96
N ASP A 89 -7.55 10.59 5.97
CA ASP A 89 -8.37 11.31 6.95
C ASP A 89 -9.39 10.44 7.72
N GLU A 90 -9.21 9.11 7.72
CA GLU A 90 -10.03 8.13 8.44
C GLU A 90 -9.23 7.40 9.52
N THR A 91 -9.94 6.79 10.48
CA THR A 91 -9.31 6.01 11.57
C THR A 91 -9.60 4.51 11.48
N LYS A 92 -10.53 4.12 10.60
CA LYS A 92 -10.91 2.71 10.43
C LYS A 92 -9.85 1.96 9.63
N GLN A 93 -9.42 0.84 10.18
CA GLN A 93 -8.47 -0.06 9.55
C GLN A 93 -9.21 -1.16 8.78
N ILE A 94 -8.67 -1.51 7.61
CA ILE A 94 -9.09 -2.62 6.77
C ILE A 94 -7.92 -3.57 6.69
N THR A 95 -8.13 -4.82 7.09
CA THR A 95 -7.09 -5.86 7.02
C THR A 95 -7.43 -6.83 5.89
N LEU A 96 -6.49 -7.04 4.98
CA LEU A 96 -6.58 -8.05 3.94
C LEU A 96 -5.41 -9.05 4.07
N PRO A 97 -5.64 -10.35 3.82
CA PRO A 97 -4.56 -11.32 3.75
C PRO A 97 -3.59 -10.97 2.60
N TRP A 98 -2.31 -11.24 2.82
CA TRP A 98 -1.31 -11.14 1.77
C TRP A 98 -1.33 -12.38 0.88
N GLU A 99 -2.07 -12.31 -0.23
CA GLU A 99 -2.29 -13.44 -1.13
C GLU A 99 -1.12 -13.69 -2.10
N TYR A 100 -0.14 -12.78 -2.18
CA TYR A 100 0.96 -12.86 -3.15
C TYR A 100 2.12 -13.74 -2.67
N GLY A 101 2.17 -14.06 -1.37
CA GLY A 101 3.28 -14.77 -0.76
C GLY A 101 4.63 -14.08 -0.96
N GLY A 102 5.71 -14.85 -0.78
CA GLY A 102 7.07 -14.38 -1.06
C GLY A 102 7.64 -13.39 -0.04
N ALA A 103 8.94 -13.11 -0.20
CA ALA A 103 9.65 -12.14 0.60
C ALA A 103 9.85 -10.85 -0.21
N ILE A 104 9.84 -9.72 0.49
CA ILE A 104 10.18 -8.42 -0.05
C ILE A 104 11.45 -7.91 0.63
N VAL A 105 12.24 -7.09 -0.06
CA VAL A 105 13.41 -6.48 0.55
C VAL A 105 12.97 -5.61 1.71
N GLU A 106 13.56 -5.82 2.88
CA GLU A 106 13.25 -5.03 4.07
C GLU A 106 13.91 -3.65 3.97
N GLN A 107 13.09 -2.63 3.74
CA GLN A 107 13.53 -1.24 3.53
C GLN A 107 12.90 -0.27 4.55
N SER A 108 12.52 -0.78 5.73
CA SER A 108 11.84 -0.02 6.79
C SER A 108 12.65 1.17 7.32
N GLY A 109 13.98 1.13 7.20
CA GLY A 109 14.88 2.24 7.55
C GLY A 109 15.41 3.06 6.37
N ALA A 110 14.95 2.84 5.14
CA ALA A 110 15.47 3.51 3.96
C ALA A 110 14.85 4.91 3.77
N THR A 111 15.64 5.88 3.32
CA THR A 111 15.15 7.24 2.98
C THR A 111 14.50 7.33 1.60
N HIS A 112 14.83 6.40 0.70
CA HIS A 112 14.28 6.28 -0.66
C HIS A 112 13.95 4.81 -0.96
N PRO A 113 12.91 4.24 -0.32
CA PRO A 113 12.61 2.83 -0.47
C PRO A 113 12.02 2.51 -1.84
N GLY A 114 12.29 1.30 -2.33
CA GLY A 114 11.61 0.70 -3.48
C GLY A 114 10.23 0.12 -3.13
N THR A 115 9.90 0.07 -1.84
CA THR A 115 8.58 -0.30 -1.31
C THR A 115 7.92 0.93 -0.70
N PHE A 116 6.79 1.37 -1.27
CA PHE A 116 6.14 2.62 -0.89
C PHE A 116 4.65 2.61 -1.26
N VAL A 117 3.88 3.57 -0.74
CA VAL A 117 2.46 3.78 -1.04
C VAL A 117 2.24 5.06 -1.86
N ASP A 118 1.35 5.00 -2.84
CA ASP A 118 0.91 6.13 -3.67
C ASP A 118 -0.33 6.82 -3.07
N PRO A 119 -0.63 8.08 -3.44
CA PRO A 119 -1.87 8.72 -3.04
C PRO A 119 -3.09 7.98 -3.63
N ILE A 120 -4.27 8.18 -3.02
CA ILE A 120 -5.51 7.58 -3.54
C ILE A 120 -5.74 8.01 -5.00
N GLY A 121 -6.02 7.04 -5.87
CA GLY A 121 -6.42 7.25 -7.26
C GLY A 121 -5.30 7.28 -8.31
N LEU A 122 -4.02 7.05 -7.93
CA LEU A 122 -2.86 7.01 -8.83
C LEU A 122 -2.41 5.60 -9.26
#